data_AF-A0A940R350-F1
#
_entry.id   AF-A0A940R350-F1
#
_cell.length_a   1.000
_cell.length_b   1.000
_cell.length_c   1.000
_cell.angle_alpha   90.00
_cell.angle_beta   90.00
_cell.angle_gamma   90.00
#
_symmetry.space_group_name_H-M   'P 1'
#
loop_
_entity.id
_entity.type
_entity.pdbx_description
1 polymer ?
#
loop_
_entity_poly.entity_id
_entity_poly.type
_entity_poly.pdbx_seq_one_letter_code
_entity_poly.pdbx_strand_id
1 'polypeptide(L)'
;GFPGWGIYCASKFAVAGFTESLAAEVKSFGISATVVYPGYFRTNFLLEGSLNLAHSPIDAYVEARQMEAVHQTEIPGNQPGDPDKAAKALIEVSEKEEKPIHLFLGSDALGMAENQLRSIGEELRKYEAVSRSTDF
;
A
#
# COMPACT_ATOMS: atom_id res chain seq x y z
N GLY A 1 4.39 -3.78 -6.28
CA GLY A 1 4.92 -2.40 -6.43
C GLY A 1 4.69 -1.91 -7.85
N PHE A 2 4.97 -0.65 -8.14
CA PHE A 2 4.77 -0.06 -9.48
C PHE A 2 6.09 0.44 -10.08
N PRO A 3 6.28 0.34 -11.41
CA PRO A 3 7.42 0.95 -12.09
C PRO A 3 7.52 2.45 -11.78
N GLY A 4 8.72 2.94 -11.43
CA GLY A 4 8.96 4.34 -11.05
C GLY A 4 8.69 4.68 -9.58
N TRP A 5 8.00 3.81 -8.83
CA TRP A 5 7.60 4.08 -7.44
C TRP A 5 8.35 3.26 -6.40
N GLY A 6 9.53 2.74 -6.74
CA GLY A 6 10.31 1.86 -5.86
C GLY A 6 10.59 2.46 -4.48
N ILE A 7 11.03 3.72 -4.43
CA ILE A 7 11.30 4.44 -3.16
C ILE A 7 10.02 4.59 -2.34
N TYR A 8 8.92 5.01 -2.98
CA TYR A 8 7.63 5.14 -2.33
C TYR A 8 7.15 3.80 -1.76
N CYS A 9 7.12 2.74 -2.58
CA CYS A 9 6.73 1.40 -2.15
C CYS A 9 7.61 0.89 -1.02
N ALA A 10 8.94 0.98 -1.13
CA ALA A 10 9.85 0.53 -0.08
C ALA A 10 9.58 1.24 1.25
N SER A 11 9.43 2.57 1.23
CA SER A 11 9.14 3.33 2.45
C SER A 11 7.81 2.96 3.09
N LYS A 12 6.76 2.68 2.30
CA LYS A 12 5.43 2.31 2.83
C LYS A 12 5.38 0.85 3.29
N PHE A 13 6.09 -0.06 2.64
CA PHE A 13 6.25 -1.44 3.12
C PHE A 13 7.00 -1.47 4.46
N ALA A 14 8.00 -0.60 4.66
CA ALA A 14 8.68 -0.47 5.95
C ALA A 14 7.71 -0.05 7.08
N VAL A 15 6.78 0.87 6.81
CA VAL A 15 5.74 1.26 7.78
C VAL A 15 4.83 0.08 8.12
N ALA A 16 4.44 -0.75 7.14
CA ALA A 16 3.64 -1.94 7.39
C ALA A 16 4.36 -2.93 8.33
N GLY A 17 5.60 -3.32 8.00
CA GLY A 17 6.39 -4.23 8.83
C GLY A 17 6.68 -3.69 10.23
N PHE A 18 6.95 -2.38 10.34
CA PHE A 18 7.08 -1.71 11.63
C PHE A 18 5.79 -1.78 12.46
N THR A 19 4.64 -1.53 11.82
CA THR A 19 3.35 -1.52 12.51
C THR A 19 2.93 -2.93 12.97
N GLU A 20 3.21 -3.96 12.18
CA GLU A 20 2.99 -5.36 12.58
C GLU A 20 3.79 -5.73 13.83
N SER A 21 5.08 -5.35 13.86
CA SER A 21 5.95 -5.61 15.01
C SER A 21 5.50 -4.83 16.24
N LEU A 22 5.19 -3.53 16.08
CA LEU A 22 4.66 -2.69 17.15
C LEU A 22 3.37 -3.28 17.73
N ALA A 23 2.44 -3.73 16.88
CA ALA A 23 1.18 -4.32 17.32
C ALA A 23 1.39 -5.57 18.19
N ALA A 24 2.39 -6.39 17.86
CA ALA A 24 2.74 -7.56 18.67
C ALA A 24 3.35 -7.17 20.02
N GLU A 25 4.27 -6.19 20.03
CA GLU A 25 4.97 -5.72 21.22
C GLU A 25 4.04 -5.06 22.24
N VAL A 26 3.08 -4.27 21.78
CA VAL A 26 2.22 -3.46 22.65
C VAL A 26 0.93 -4.17 23.09
N LYS A 27 0.68 -5.38 22.58
CA LYS A 27 -0.56 -6.14 22.82
C LYS A 27 -0.84 -6.36 24.30
N SER A 28 0.18 -6.65 25.10
CA SER A 28 0.05 -6.89 26.55
C SER A 28 -0.36 -5.64 27.34
N PHE A 29 -0.17 -4.45 26.78
CA PHE A 29 -0.59 -3.18 27.37
C PHE A 29 -2.04 -2.81 27.01
N GLY A 30 -2.75 -3.65 26.26
CA GLY A 30 -4.09 -3.34 25.76
C GLY A 30 -4.11 -2.28 24.66
N ILE A 31 -2.95 -2.01 24.03
CA ILE A 31 -2.82 -1.07 22.91
C ILE A 31 -2.95 -1.86 21.59
N SER A 32 -3.57 -1.25 20.59
CA SER A 32 -3.65 -1.79 19.22
C SER A 32 -2.94 -0.86 18.25
N ALA A 33 -2.32 -1.43 17.21
CA ALA A 33 -1.77 -0.68 16.08
C ALA A 33 -2.34 -1.23 14.77
N THR A 34 -2.79 -0.32 13.91
CA THR A 34 -3.39 -0.64 12.61
C THR A 34 -2.63 0.11 11.53
N VAL A 35 -2.13 -0.60 10.53
CA VAL A 35 -1.62 0.00 9.29
C VAL A 35 -2.78 0.17 8.32
N VAL A 36 -2.88 1.38 7.77
CA VAL A 36 -3.92 1.76 6.82
C VAL A 36 -3.31 1.80 5.42
N TYR A 37 -3.96 1.11 4.49
CA TYR A 37 -3.62 1.06 3.07
C TYR A 37 -4.69 1.79 2.26
N PRO A 38 -4.59 3.12 2.12
CA PRO A 38 -5.49 3.86 1.26
C PRO A 38 -5.16 3.59 -0.21
N GLY A 39 -6.22 3.49 -1.03
CA GLY A 39 -6.12 3.62 -2.47
C GLY A 39 -5.95 5.08 -2.89
N TYR A 40 -6.39 5.41 -4.09
CA TYR A 40 -6.40 6.78 -4.57
C TYR A 40 -7.56 7.56 -3.96
N PHE A 41 -7.25 8.56 -3.13
CA PHE A 41 -8.20 9.50 -2.54
C PHE A 41 -8.03 10.91 -3.10
N ARG A 42 -9.13 11.65 -3.22
CA ARG A 42 -9.17 13.06 -3.67
C ARG A 42 -8.55 13.99 -2.62
N THR A 43 -7.23 13.98 -2.58
CA THR A 43 -6.40 14.83 -1.73
C THR A 43 -5.38 15.57 -2.59
N ASN A 44 -4.62 16.48 -1.98
CA ASN A 44 -3.55 17.19 -2.69
C ASN A 44 -2.30 16.31 -2.95
N PHE A 45 -2.33 15.02 -2.61
CA PHE A 45 -1.15 14.14 -2.64
C PHE A 45 -0.51 14.01 -4.03
N LEU A 46 -1.34 13.93 -5.09
CA LEU A 46 -0.87 13.83 -6.47
C LEU A 46 -0.78 15.20 -7.18
N LEU A 47 -1.06 16.29 -6.48
CA LEU A 47 -0.92 17.62 -7.05
C LEU A 47 0.55 18.04 -7.09
N GLU A 48 0.82 18.99 -7.98
CA GLU A 48 2.14 19.61 -8.14
C GLU A 48 2.66 20.15 -6.79
N GLY A 49 3.92 19.85 -6.47
CA GLY A 49 4.57 20.22 -5.21
C GLY A 49 4.51 19.15 -4.10
N SER A 50 3.56 18.22 -4.15
CA SER A 50 3.56 17.04 -3.27
C SER A 50 4.28 15.85 -3.92
N LEU A 51 4.08 15.68 -5.23
CA LEU A 51 4.71 14.62 -6.01
C LEU A 51 6.14 15.03 -6.42
N ASN A 52 7.14 14.27 -5.99
CA ASN A 52 8.53 14.43 -6.41
C ASN A 52 8.93 13.31 -7.38
N LEU A 53 9.30 13.69 -8.60
CA LEU A 53 9.74 12.77 -9.66
C LEU A 53 11.23 12.93 -9.93
N ALA A 54 11.80 12.02 -10.73
CA ALA A 54 13.20 12.09 -11.12
C ALA A 54 13.52 13.41 -11.87
N HIS A 55 14.48 14.18 -11.36
CA HIS A 55 14.91 15.45 -11.99
C HIS A 55 15.56 15.26 -13.37
N SER A 56 16.10 14.07 -13.64
CA SER A 56 16.75 13.73 -14.91
C SER A 56 16.22 12.36 -15.38
N PRO A 57 15.03 12.32 -15.97
CA PRO A 57 14.43 11.07 -16.44
C PRO A 57 15.23 10.50 -17.61
N ILE A 58 15.27 9.17 -17.71
CA ILE A 58 15.92 8.43 -18.80
C ILE A 58 14.83 7.69 -19.58
N ASP A 59 14.74 7.92 -20.89
CA ASP A 59 13.68 7.37 -21.76
C ASP A 59 13.66 5.85 -21.82
N ALA A 60 14.79 5.20 -21.54
CA ALA A 60 14.89 3.74 -21.50
C ALA A 60 13.97 3.09 -20.43
N TYR A 61 13.56 3.82 -19.38
CA TYR A 61 12.63 3.32 -18.37
C TYR A 61 11.17 3.58 -18.78
N VAL A 62 10.77 3.00 -19.92
CA VAL A 62 9.48 3.27 -20.59
C VAL A 62 8.29 3.09 -19.65
N GLU A 63 8.20 1.98 -18.94
CA GLU A 63 7.07 1.67 -18.06
C GLU A 63 6.99 2.64 -16.88
N ALA A 64 8.14 3.08 -16.36
CA ALA A 64 8.18 4.09 -15.30
C ALA A 64 7.72 5.45 -15.82
N ARG A 65 8.14 5.85 -17.03
CA ARG A 65 7.71 7.12 -17.65
C ARG A 65 6.20 7.12 -17.90
N GLN A 66 5.66 6.01 -18.41
CA GLN A 66 4.22 5.85 -18.63
C GLN A 66 3.43 5.93 -17.31
N MET A 67 3.91 5.23 -16.26
CA MET A 67 3.24 5.25 -14.96
C MET A 67 3.27 6.66 -14.33
N GLU A 68 4.37 7.38 -14.45
CA GLU A 68 4.46 8.76 -13.99
C GLU A 68 3.49 9.68 -14.74
N ALA A 69 3.39 9.56 -16.07
CA ALA A 69 2.45 10.34 -16.87
C ALA A 69 1.00 10.12 -16.40
N VAL A 70 0.59 8.86 -16.20
CA VAL A 70 -0.75 8.51 -15.67
C VAL A 70 -1.01 9.18 -14.31
N HIS A 71 -0.03 9.18 -13.41
CA HIS A 71 -0.16 9.81 -12.08
C HIS A 71 -0.19 11.34 -12.11
N GLN A 72 0.35 11.95 -13.16
CA GLN A 72 0.35 13.40 -13.34
C GLN A 72 -0.87 13.93 -14.09
N THR A 73 -1.42 13.16 -15.05
CA THR A 73 -2.41 13.70 -15.99
C THR A 73 -3.77 13.00 -15.92
N GLU A 74 -3.82 11.72 -15.56
CA GLU A 74 -5.06 10.93 -15.64
C GLU A 74 -5.71 10.71 -14.27
N ILE A 75 -4.92 10.39 -13.24
CA ILE A 75 -5.43 10.12 -11.89
C ILE A 75 -5.89 11.39 -11.15
N PRO A 76 -5.19 12.55 -11.22
CA PRO A 76 -5.61 13.76 -10.52
C PRO A 76 -7.03 14.20 -10.87
N GLY A 77 -7.89 14.36 -9.86
CA GLY A 77 -9.31 14.71 -10.03
C GLY A 77 -10.22 13.51 -10.28
N ASN A 78 -9.68 12.39 -10.73
CA ASN A 78 -10.41 11.15 -11.02
C ASN A 78 -10.26 10.08 -9.94
N GLN A 79 -9.64 10.41 -8.80
CA GLN A 79 -9.52 9.47 -7.69
C GLN A 79 -10.91 9.04 -7.19
N PRO A 80 -11.15 7.72 -7.01
CA PRO A 80 -12.44 7.20 -6.55
C PRO A 80 -12.68 7.43 -5.05
N GLY A 81 -11.61 7.53 -4.26
CA GLY A 81 -11.68 7.67 -2.82
C GLY A 81 -12.09 9.06 -2.36
N ASP A 82 -12.99 9.09 -1.38
CA ASP A 82 -13.47 10.30 -0.69
C ASP A 82 -12.79 10.41 0.68
N PRO A 83 -11.98 11.46 0.94
CA PRO A 83 -11.22 11.59 2.18
C PRO A 83 -12.11 11.74 3.43
N ASP A 84 -13.30 12.32 3.30
CA ASP A 84 -14.23 12.46 4.44
C ASP A 84 -14.81 11.10 4.82
N LYS A 85 -15.04 10.23 3.84
CA LYS A 85 -15.45 8.84 4.11
C LYS A 85 -14.32 8.01 4.70
N ALA A 86 -13.07 8.22 4.25
CA ALA A 86 -11.92 7.58 4.87
C ALA A 86 -11.78 7.98 6.35
N ALA A 87 -11.90 9.27 6.67
CA ALA A 87 -11.85 9.75 8.05
C ALA A 87 -12.94 9.10 8.92
N LYS A 88 -14.18 9.02 8.42
CA LYS A 88 -15.28 8.33 9.11
C LYS A 88 -14.98 6.85 9.35
N ALA A 89 -14.46 6.14 8.35
CA ALA A 89 -14.10 4.73 8.48
C ALA A 89 -12.96 4.51 9.51
N LEU A 90 -11.97 5.41 9.56
CA LEU A 90 -10.90 5.35 10.55
C LEU A 90 -11.42 5.52 11.97
N ILE A 91 -12.32 6.49 12.20
CA ILE A 91 -12.98 6.69 13.49
C ILE A 91 -13.76 5.42 13.88
N GLU A 92 -14.60 4.90 12.97
CA GLU A 92 -15.39 3.70 13.23
C GLU A 92 -14.51 2.49 13.61
N VAL A 93 -13.42 2.26 12.87
CA VAL A 93 -12.49 1.16 13.16
C VAL A 93 -11.79 1.36 14.50
N SER A 94 -11.45 2.59 14.86
CA SER A 94 -10.81 2.91 16.14
C SER A 94 -11.70 2.63 17.36
N GLU A 95 -13.02 2.60 17.18
CA GLU A 95 -14.00 2.33 18.22
C GLU A 95 -14.36 0.83 18.35
N LYS A 96 -13.92 -0.02 17.41
CA LYS A 96 -14.18 -1.46 17.50
C LYS A 96 -13.36 -2.11 18.61
N GLU A 97 -13.94 -3.12 19.24
CA GLU A 97 -13.26 -3.95 20.24
C GLU A 97 -12.07 -4.67 19.60
N GLU A 98 -12.32 -5.40 18.51
CA GLU A 98 -11.29 -6.01 17.68
C GLU A 98 -10.93 -5.10 16.50
N LYS A 99 -9.68 -4.63 16.48
CA LYS A 99 -9.15 -3.75 15.44
C LYS A 99 -8.24 -4.55 14.49
N PRO A 100 -8.36 -4.37 13.16
CA PRO A 100 -7.52 -5.09 12.22
C PRO A 100 -6.07 -4.58 12.30
N ILE A 101 -5.10 -5.45 12.03
CA ILE A 101 -3.72 -5.00 11.77
C ILE A 101 -3.64 -4.30 10.41
N HIS A 102 -4.29 -4.88 9.39
CA HIS A 102 -4.29 -4.35 8.02
C HIS A 102 -5.68 -3.84 7.63
N LEU A 103 -5.81 -2.54 7.41
CA LEU A 103 -7.06 -1.92 6.95
C LEU A 103 -6.88 -1.33 5.55
N PHE A 104 -7.52 -1.93 4.54
CA PHE A 104 -7.52 -1.44 3.16
C PHE A 104 -8.73 -0.54 2.94
N LEU A 105 -8.50 0.69 2.46
CA LEU A 105 -9.56 1.67 2.20
C LEU A 105 -9.59 2.02 0.71
N GLY A 106 -10.73 1.79 0.07
CA GLY A 106 -10.92 1.98 -1.37
C GLY A 106 -10.99 0.65 -2.12
N SER A 107 -11.87 0.55 -3.12
CA SER A 107 -12.07 -0.66 -3.92
C SER A 107 -10.84 -1.01 -4.76
N ASP A 108 -10.08 0.01 -5.16
CA ASP A 108 -8.80 -0.12 -5.84
C ASP A 108 -7.73 -0.73 -4.91
N ALA A 109 -7.59 -0.22 -3.68
CA ALA A 109 -6.67 -0.80 -2.70
C ALA A 109 -7.04 -2.25 -2.37
N LEU A 110 -8.33 -2.56 -2.19
CA LEU A 110 -8.82 -3.91 -1.96
C LEU A 110 -8.47 -4.84 -3.13
N GLY A 111 -8.79 -4.45 -4.37
CA GLY A 111 -8.50 -5.26 -5.55
C GLY A 111 -7.00 -5.46 -5.79
N MET A 112 -6.17 -4.45 -5.51
CA MET A 112 -4.71 -4.58 -5.56
C MET A 112 -4.19 -5.57 -4.52
N ALA A 113 -4.71 -5.52 -3.30
CA ALA A 113 -4.35 -6.45 -2.23
C ALA A 113 -4.73 -7.89 -2.58
N GLU A 114 -5.96 -8.12 -3.06
CA GLU A 114 -6.43 -9.44 -3.48
C GLU A 114 -5.57 -10.02 -4.61
N ASN A 115 -5.21 -9.20 -5.60
CA ASN A 115 -4.33 -9.62 -6.69
C ASN A 115 -2.92 -9.96 -6.20
N GLN A 116 -2.36 -9.15 -5.31
CA GLN A 116 -1.03 -9.40 -4.74
C GLN A 116 -1.01 -10.68 -3.92
N LEU A 117 -2.00 -10.88 -3.04
CA LEU A 117 -2.13 -12.09 -2.22
C LEU A 117 -2.27 -13.34 -3.09
N ARG A 118 -3.05 -13.25 -4.17
CA ARG A 118 -3.19 -14.33 -5.15
C ARG A 118 -1.85 -14.65 -5.82
N SER A 119 -1.14 -13.65 -6.34
CA SER A 119 0.16 -13.81 -7.01
C SER A 119 1.20 -14.43 -6.07
N ILE A 120 1.35 -13.90 -4.85
CA ILE A 120 2.27 -14.44 -3.85
C ILE A 120 1.88 -15.88 -3.49
N GLY A 121 0.59 -16.14 -3.27
CA GLY A 121 0.11 -17.48 -2.96
C GLY A 121 0.39 -18.50 -4.08
N GLU A 122 0.29 -18.09 -5.34
CA GLU A 122 0.66 -18.91 -6.50
C GLU A 122 2.16 -19.21 -6.51
N GLU A 123 3.01 -18.22 -6.27
CA GLU A 123 4.47 -18.40 -6.17
C GLU A 123 4.86 -19.32 -5.00
N LEU A 124 4.28 -19.12 -3.82
CA LEU A 124 4.52 -19.95 -2.64
C LEU A 124 4.23 -21.43 -2.93
N ARG A 125 3.09 -21.71 -3.57
CA ARG A 125 2.73 -23.09 -3.98
C ARG A 125 3.67 -23.63 -5.04
N LYS A 126 4.02 -22.82 -6.04
CA LYS A 126 4.91 -23.21 -7.14
C LYS A 126 6.31 -23.60 -6.66
N TYR A 127 6.82 -22.90 -5.65
CA TYR A 127 8.18 -23.09 -5.12
C TYR A 127 8.24 -23.82 -3.78
N GLU A 128 7.13 -24.41 -3.30
CA GLU A 128 7.07 -25.07 -1.98
C GLU A 128 8.18 -26.11 -1.78
N ALA A 129 8.41 -26.97 -2.78
CA ALA A 129 9.44 -28.01 -2.70
C ALA A 129 10.85 -27.42 -2.54
N VAL A 130 11.15 -26.31 -3.23
CA VAL A 130 12.45 -25.61 -3.11
C VAL A 130 12.57 -25.02 -1.71
N SER A 131 11.54 -24.32 -1.23
CA SER A 131 11.54 -23.71 0.10
C SER A 131 11.73 -24.73 1.23
N ARG A 132 11.15 -25.94 1.10
CA ARG A 132 11.31 -27.02 2.09
C ARG A 132 12.60 -27.81 1.96
N SER A 133 13.25 -27.81 0.80
CA SER A 133 14.47 -28.59 0.57
C SER A 133 15.70 -28.11 1.36
N THR A 134 15.59 -26.96 2.04
CA THR A 134 16.66 -26.38 2.88
C THR A 134 16.53 -26.71 4.36
N ASP A 135 15.51 -27.48 4.75
CA ASP A 135 15.35 -27.96 6.12
C ASP A 135 16.37 -29.08 6.44
N PHE A 136 16.71 -29.26 7.72
CA PHE A 136 17.61 -30.34 8.20
C PHE A 136 16.96 -31.73 8.17
#